data_AF-A0A345ZNG5-F1
#
_entry.id   AF-A0A345ZNG5-F1
#
_cell.length_a   1.000
_cell.length_b   1.000
_cell.length_c   1.000
_cell.angle_alpha   90.00
_cell.angle_beta   90.00
_cell.angle_gamma   90.00
#
_symmetry.space_group_name_H-M   'P 1'
#
loop_
_entity.id
_entity.type
_entity.pdbx_description
1 polymer ?
#
loop_
_entity_poly.entity_id
_entity_poly.type
_entity_poly.pdbx_seq_one_letter_code
_entity_poly.pdbx_strand_id
1 'polypeptide(L)'
;MKTPAEILCRRASRTLLSIAIAFGALPALAANVTAPSPAATVDAAIPSSDEVALRPGTFEWSPDAATATGPVTIVVSLPAQMVHVYRGDVRIARSTISSGREGHETPPGMYEILEKDRMHHSNKYDNAPMPFMQRLTWDGVALHAGHIPGYPASHGCVRLPLAFAQQLFSITEKGGRVIVADETNASEAVLYPGVRVPVDPWTGLERGASGAPVMVETADATMTPAPTVAGTSIDTAPPSAPAVTVETAPTLAGY
;
A
#
# COMPACT_ATOMS: atom_id res chain seq x y z
N MET A 1 53.02 -15.05 12.22
CA MET A 1 54.38 -14.50 12.15
C MET A 1 54.30 -13.14 11.49
N LYS A 2 54.61 -12.07 12.24
CA LYS A 2 54.60 -10.68 11.79
C LYS A 2 55.95 -10.12 12.26
N THR A 3 56.76 -9.58 11.37
CA THR A 3 57.99 -8.87 11.73
C THR A 3 58.04 -7.49 11.09
N PRO A 4 58.64 -6.49 11.77
CA PRO A 4 58.46 -5.07 11.50
C PRO A 4 59.75 -4.38 11.02
N ALA A 5 59.66 -3.05 10.85
CA ALA A 5 60.74 -2.06 11.05
C ALA A 5 61.83 -1.98 9.94
N GLU A 6 62.38 -0.84 9.50
CA GLU A 6 62.39 0.56 9.96
C GLU A 6 63.01 1.48 8.86
N ILE A 7 62.59 2.75 8.88
CA ILE A 7 63.38 4.01 8.80
C ILE A 7 64.48 4.17 7.73
N LEU A 8 64.38 5.23 6.91
CA LEU A 8 65.53 6.14 6.75
C LEU A 8 65.16 7.61 6.51
N CYS A 9 65.64 8.43 7.43
CA CYS A 9 65.72 9.89 7.43
C CYS A 9 66.91 10.37 6.58
N ARG A 10 66.76 11.43 5.78
CA ARG A 10 67.90 12.30 5.45
C ARG A 10 67.49 13.75 5.17
N ARG A 11 68.21 14.65 5.83
CA ARG A 11 68.13 16.12 5.87
C ARG A 11 68.79 16.79 4.64
N ALA A 12 68.47 18.10 4.53
CA ALA A 12 69.22 19.21 3.91
C ALA A 12 68.97 19.39 2.39
N SER A 13 68.99 20.59 1.80
CA SER A 13 69.46 21.91 2.23
C SER A 13 68.80 22.99 1.37
N ARG A 14 68.79 24.24 1.86
CA ARG A 14 68.31 25.45 1.19
C ARG A 14 69.25 25.88 0.06
N THR A 15 68.73 26.37 -1.07
CA THR A 15 69.37 27.49 -1.82
C THR A 15 68.32 28.23 -2.67
N LEU A 16 68.31 29.56 -2.53
CA LEU A 16 67.51 30.54 -3.26
C LEU A 16 68.13 30.83 -4.62
N LEU A 17 67.32 31.09 -5.66
CA LEU A 17 67.68 32.08 -6.68
C LEU A 17 66.43 32.74 -7.24
N SER A 18 66.33 34.03 -6.96
CA SER A 18 65.32 34.97 -7.44
C SER A 18 65.63 35.38 -8.88
N ILE A 19 64.62 35.40 -9.75
CA ILE A 19 64.63 36.24 -10.96
C ILE A 19 63.31 37.03 -10.96
N ALA A 20 63.45 38.33 -10.70
CA ALA A 20 62.39 39.31 -10.84
C ALA A 20 62.21 39.62 -12.33
N ILE A 21 61.00 39.48 -12.85
CA ILE A 21 60.61 40.04 -14.13
C ILE A 21 59.44 41.00 -13.87
N ALA A 22 59.73 42.29 -14.04
CA ALA A 22 58.73 43.35 -14.06
C ALA A 22 57.99 43.31 -15.41
N PHE A 23 56.67 43.15 -15.38
CA PHE A 23 55.80 43.43 -16.52
C PHE A 23 54.67 44.36 -16.09
N GLY A 24 54.44 45.38 -16.91
CA GLY A 24 53.67 46.57 -16.62
C GLY A 24 52.19 46.34 -16.33
N ALA A 25 51.66 47.31 -15.58
CA ALA A 25 50.24 47.41 -15.26
C ALA A 25 49.40 47.79 -16.48
N LEU A 26 48.47 46.91 -16.86
CA LEU A 26 47.24 47.29 -17.54
C LEU A 26 46.08 47.18 -16.52
N PRO A 27 45.13 48.13 -16.48
CA PRO A 27 43.94 47.96 -15.68
C PRO A 27 43.04 46.95 -16.39
N ALA A 28 42.96 45.73 -15.85
CA ALA A 28 41.95 44.76 -16.25
C ALA A 28 40.58 45.28 -15.81
N LEU A 29 39.75 45.67 -16.77
CA LEU A 29 38.32 45.87 -16.59
C LEU A 29 37.75 44.51 -16.14
N ALA A 30 37.41 44.36 -14.86
CA ALA A 30 36.76 43.17 -14.34
C ALA A 30 35.35 43.10 -14.95
N ALA A 31 35.22 42.36 -16.05
CA ALA A 31 33.93 41.82 -16.44
C ALA A 31 33.55 40.81 -15.35
N ASN A 32 32.65 41.19 -14.46
CA ASN A 32 31.91 40.25 -13.63
C ASN A 32 31.10 39.35 -14.57
N VAL A 33 31.72 38.28 -15.05
CA VAL A 33 30.99 37.13 -15.54
C VAL A 33 30.39 36.50 -14.29
N THR A 34 29.17 36.91 -13.96
CA THR A 34 28.30 36.17 -13.06
C THR A 34 28.16 34.78 -13.67
N ALA A 35 28.94 33.82 -13.19
CA ALA A 35 28.72 32.42 -13.48
C ALA A 35 27.26 32.12 -13.09
N PRO A 36 26.44 31.52 -13.97
CA PRO A 36 25.15 31.05 -13.55
C PRO A 36 25.39 30.04 -12.44
N SER A 37 24.98 30.41 -11.23
CA SER A 37 24.87 29.46 -10.13
C SER A 37 24.01 28.31 -10.65
N PRO A 38 24.43 27.04 -10.54
CA PRO A 38 23.50 25.94 -10.70
C PRO A 38 22.57 26.01 -9.49
N ALA A 39 21.57 26.89 -9.56
CA ALA A 39 20.30 26.65 -8.90
C ALA A 39 19.78 25.37 -9.56
N ALA A 40 20.16 24.24 -8.97
CA ALA A 40 19.60 22.95 -9.31
C ALA A 40 18.10 23.09 -9.07
N THR A 41 17.36 23.23 -10.16
CA THR A 41 15.94 22.95 -10.21
C THR A 41 15.79 21.47 -9.87
N VAL A 42 15.79 21.14 -8.58
CA VAL A 42 15.31 19.84 -8.10
C VAL A 42 13.80 19.89 -8.09
N ASP A 43 13.21 20.05 -9.27
CA ASP A 43 11.87 19.56 -9.55
C ASP A 43 12.02 18.07 -9.87
N ALA A 44 12.62 17.33 -8.94
CA ALA A 44 12.54 15.89 -8.94
C ALA A 44 11.12 15.60 -8.48
N ALA A 45 10.22 15.36 -9.45
CA ALA A 45 8.92 14.80 -9.18
C ALA A 45 9.11 13.62 -8.21
N ILE A 46 8.72 13.81 -6.95
CA ILE A 46 8.70 12.71 -5.99
C ILE A 46 7.77 11.67 -6.61
N PRO A 47 8.23 10.42 -6.83
CA PRO A 47 7.36 9.40 -7.40
C PRO A 47 6.10 9.33 -6.55
N SER A 48 4.95 9.31 -7.21
CA SER A 48 3.65 9.17 -6.54
C SER A 48 3.75 8.01 -5.57
N SER A 49 3.30 8.16 -4.32
CA SER A 49 3.52 7.13 -3.29
C SER A 49 3.11 5.74 -3.77
N ASP A 50 2.05 5.68 -4.58
CA ASP A 50 1.58 4.55 -5.36
C ASP A 50 2.64 3.71 -6.10
N GLU A 51 3.69 4.32 -6.68
CA GLU A 51 4.74 3.60 -7.44
C GLU A 51 5.80 2.93 -6.54
N VAL A 52 5.90 3.35 -5.27
CA VAL A 52 6.89 2.81 -4.35
C VAL A 52 6.37 1.49 -3.77
N ALA A 53 7.06 0.40 -4.05
CA ALA A 53 6.77 -0.91 -3.48
C ALA A 53 6.95 -0.91 -1.96
N LEU A 54 5.97 -1.46 -1.25
CA LEU A 54 6.00 -1.58 0.20
C LEU A 54 6.89 -2.76 0.63
N ARG A 55 7.65 -2.57 1.72
CA ARG A 55 8.37 -3.66 2.37
C ARG A 55 7.40 -4.57 3.14
N PRO A 56 7.72 -5.86 3.35
CA PRO A 56 6.91 -6.74 4.19
C PRO A 56 6.60 -6.12 5.56
N GLY A 57 5.34 -6.16 5.96
CA GLY A 57 4.87 -5.61 7.23
C GLY A 57 4.66 -4.09 7.24
N THR A 58 4.88 -3.40 6.11
CA THR A 58 4.62 -1.96 5.99
C THR A 58 3.29 -1.68 5.30
N PHE A 59 2.74 -0.50 5.61
CA PHE A 59 1.46 -0.02 5.12
C PHE A 59 1.45 1.50 5.03
N GLU A 60 0.45 2.04 4.34
CA GLU A 60 0.25 3.47 4.13
C GLU A 60 -1.24 3.80 4.25
N TRP A 61 -1.54 4.89 4.96
CA TRP A 61 -2.84 5.54 4.99
C TRP A 61 -2.74 6.90 4.31
N SER A 62 -3.67 7.16 3.38
CA SER A 62 -3.72 8.42 2.65
C SER A 62 -4.18 9.56 3.57
N PRO A 63 -3.62 10.78 3.45
CA PRO A 63 -4.15 11.97 4.13
C PRO A 63 -5.63 12.23 3.80
N ASP A 64 -6.06 11.90 2.59
CA ASP A 64 -7.44 12.10 2.13
C ASP A 64 -8.43 11.11 2.75
N ALA A 65 -7.94 10.13 3.53
CA ALA A 65 -8.78 9.17 4.25
C ALA A 65 -9.78 9.84 5.20
N ALA A 66 -9.42 11.00 5.76
CA ALA A 66 -10.25 11.76 6.69
C ALA A 66 -11.48 12.39 6.02
N THR A 67 -11.36 12.78 4.74
CA THR A 67 -12.40 13.48 3.98
C THR A 67 -13.18 12.57 3.05
N ALA A 68 -12.67 11.38 2.76
CA ALA A 68 -13.35 10.40 1.94
C ALA A 68 -14.68 9.96 2.57
N THR A 69 -15.73 9.85 1.75
CA THR A 69 -17.09 9.46 2.16
C THR A 69 -17.60 8.35 1.25
N GLY A 70 -18.51 7.51 1.75
CA GLY A 70 -19.12 6.42 0.99
C GLY A 70 -18.80 5.03 1.56
N PRO A 71 -19.21 3.95 0.87
CA PRO A 71 -18.98 2.59 1.33
C PRO A 71 -17.49 2.26 1.37
N VAL A 72 -17.10 1.38 2.29
CA VAL A 72 -15.74 0.83 2.36
C VAL A 72 -15.66 -0.44 1.51
N THR A 73 -14.70 -0.47 0.59
CA THR A 73 -14.40 -1.64 -0.25
C THR A 73 -12.97 -2.08 0.01
N ILE A 74 -12.79 -3.38 0.26
CA ILE A 74 -11.48 -3.97 0.48
C ILE A 74 -11.17 -4.88 -0.69
N VAL A 75 -10.02 -4.67 -1.33
CA VAL A 75 -9.50 -5.53 -2.40
C VAL A 75 -8.21 -6.15 -1.90
N VAL A 76 -8.20 -7.47 -1.75
CA VAL A 76 -7.04 -8.29 -1.43
C VAL A 76 -6.53 -8.89 -2.73
N SER A 77 -5.32 -8.53 -3.15
CA SER A 77 -4.63 -9.15 -4.27
C SER A 77 -3.70 -10.22 -3.75
N LEU A 78 -4.04 -11.48 -4.03
CA LEU A 78 -3.22 -12.64 -3.68
C LEU A 78 -1.87 -12.67 -4.42
N PRO A 79 -1.79 -12.45 -5.75
CA PRO A 79 -0.50 -12.47 -6.44
C PRO A 79 0.42 -11.32 -6.02
N ALA A 80 -0.13 -10.15 -5.74
CA ALA A 80 0.66 -9.01 -5.26
C ALA A 80 1.02 -9.10 -3.76
N GLN A 81 0.39 -9.99 -2.98
CA GLN A 81 0.43 -9.99 -1.52
C GLN A 81 0.13 -8.59 -0.94
N MET A 82 -0.92 -7.95 -1.45
CA MET A 82 -1.35 -6.63 -1.01
C MET A 82 -2.84 -6.58 -0.68
N VAL A 83 -3.20 -5.64 0.19
CA VAL A 83 -4.58 -5.20 0.39
C VAL A 83 -4.69 -3.71 0.11
N HIS A 84 -5.76 -3.32 -0.58
CA HIS A 84 -6.12 -1.94 -0.90
C HIS A 84 -7.50 -1.66 -0.33
N VAL A 85 -7.63 -0.51 0.34
CA VAL A 85 -8.86 -0.11 1.01
C VAL A 85 -9.34 1.18 0.41
N TYR A 86 -10.59 1.18 -0.03
CA TYR A 86 -11.24 2.31 -0.66
C TYR A 86 -12.39 2.80 0.21
N ARG A 87 -12.65 4.10 0.15
CA ARG A 87 -13.87 4.70 0.67
C ARG A 87 -14.51 5.53 -0.43
N GLY A 88 -15.69 5.10 -0.87
CA GLY A 88 -16.28 5.59 -2.10
C GLY A 88 -15.36 5.27 -3.28
N ASP A 89 -14.93 6.31 -4.01
CA ASP A 89 -14.10 6.15 -5.20
C ASP A 89 -12.59 6.09 -4.93
N VAL A 90 -12.16 6.53 -3.74
CA VAL A 90 -10.76 6.89 -3.46
C VAL A 90 -10.09 5.85 -2.57
N ARG A 91 -8.85 5.48 -2.91
CA ARG A 91 -8.01 4.64 -2.05
C ARG A 91 -7.58 5.41 -0.82
N ILE A 92 -7.97 4.90 0.35
CA ILE A 92 -7.64 5.49 1.65
C ILE A 92 -6.49 4.77 2.34
N ALA A 93 -6.19 3.52 1.95
CA ALA A 93 -5.08 2.78 2.52
C ALA A 93 -4.59 1.65 1.59
N ARG A 94 -3.34 1.24 1.82
CA ARG A 94 -2.78 0.00 1.28
C ARG A 94 -1.81 -0.64 2.27
N SER A 95 -1.68 -1.96 2.22
CA SER A 95 -0.77 -2.71 3.08
C SER A 95 -0.25 -3.96 2.39
N THR A 96 0.96 -4.38 2.75
CA THR A 96 1.40 -5.76 2.52
C THR A 96 0.58 -6.72 3.38
N ILE A 97 0.40 -7.95 2.89
CA ILE A 97 -0.30 -9.02 3.60
C ILE A 97 0.53 -10.30 3.65
N SER A 98 0.03 -11.31 4.37
CA SER A 98 0.46 -12.70 4.21
C SER A 98 -0.76 -13.60 4.13
N SER A 99 -1.02 -14.16 2.94
CA SER A 99 -2.15 -15.06 2.67
C SER A 99 -1.83 -16.52 3.03
N GLY A 100 -2.76 -17.41 2.69
CA GLY A 100 -2.64 -18.86 2.84
C GLY A 100 -1.48 -19.46 2.05
N ARG A 101 -0.68 -20.30 2.72
CA ARG A 101 0.40 -21.08 2.07
C ARG A 101 -0.15 -22.22 1.21
N GLU A 102 0.72 -22.85 0.44
CA GLU A 102 0.38 -24.06 -0.33
C GLU A 102 -0.27 -25.15 0.57
N GLY A 103 -1.38 -25.71 0.09
CA GLY A 103 -2.25 -26.65 0.82
C GLY A 103 -3.21 -26.00 1.84
N HIS A 104 -3.13 -24.68 2.01
CA HIS A 104 -4.02 -23.87 2.83
C HIS A 104 -4.29 -22.51 2.18
N GLU A 105 -4.56 -22.53 0.88
CA GLU A 105 -4.75 -21.34 0.06
C GLU A 105 -5.87 -20.46 0.62
N THR A 106 -5.70 -19.15 0.53
CA THR A 106 -6.82 -18.23 0.74
C THR A 106 -7.73 -18.34 -0.48
N PRO A 107 -9.00 -18.75 -0.33
CA PRO A 107 -9.88 -18.91 -1.48
C PRO A 107 -10.17 -17.54 -2.13
N PRO A 108 -10.04 -17.42 -3.46
CA PRO A 108 -10.49 -16.23 -4.17
C PRO A 108 -12.02 -16.16 -4.17
N GLY A 109 -12.56 -14.95 -4.12
CA GLY A 109 -14.00 -14.74 -4.12
C GLY A 109 -14.42 -13.39 -3.56
N MET A 110 -15.72 -13.19 -3.50
CA MET A 110 -16.32 -12.02 -2.86
C MET A 110 -16.98 -12.42 -1.56
N TYR A 111 -16.63 -11.68 -0.52
CA TYR A 111 -17.05 -11.97 0.84
C TYR A 111 -17.72 -10.77 1.47
N GLU A 112 -18.60 -11.09 2.42
CA GLU A 112 -19.09 -10.14 3.40
C GLU A 112 -18.36 -10.37 4.72
N ILE A 113 -18.16 -9.29 5.49
CA ILE A 113 -17.69 -9.41 6.86
C ILE A 113 -18.84 -9.97 7.72
N LEU A 114 -18.76 -11.25 8.08
CA LEU A 114 -19.79 -11.98 8.81
C LEU A 114 -19.75 -11.67 10.31
N GLU A 115 -18.54 -11.49 10.85
CA GLU A 115 -18.27 -11.31 12.27
C GLU A 115 -17.06 -10.41 12.47
N LYS A 116 -17.03 -9.70 13.59
CA LYS A 116 -15.92 -8.87 14.02
C LYS A 116 -15.64 -9.12 15.50
N ASP A 117 -14.39 -9.43 15.83
CA ASP A 117 -13.94 -9.66 17.20
C ASP A 117 -12.56 -9.04 17.39
N ARG A 118 -12.42 -8.19 18.41
CA ARG A 118 -11.15 -7.50 18.68
C ARG A 118 -10.07 -8.46 19.16
N MET A 119 -10.42 -9.51 19.91
CA MET A 119 -9.49 -10.46 20.50
C MET A 119 -9.99 -11.89 20.31
N HIS A 120 -10.08 -12.29 19.04
CA HIS A 120 -10.45 -13.64 18.68
C HIS A 120 -9.31 -14.62 18.95
N HIS A 121 -9.65 -15.84 19.30
CA HIS A 121 -8.71 -16.96 19.41
C HIS A 121 -9.21 -18.08 18.50
N SER A 122 -8.32 -18.67 17.71
CA SER A 122 -8.71 -19.69 16.75
C SER A 122 -9.13 -21.00 17.42
N ASN A 123 -10.38 -21.42 17.20
CA ASN A 123 -10.87 -22.72 17.65
C ASN A 123 -10.17 -23.91 16.96
N LYS A 124 -9.59 -23.69 15.76
CA LYS A 124 -8.98 -24.74 14.92
C LYS A 124 -7.47 -24.84 15.08
N TYR A 125 -6.83 -23.78 15.54
CA TYR A 125 -5.37 -23.67 15.63
C TYR A 125 -4.94 -23.36 17.05
N ASP A 126 -5.20 -24.28 17.99
CA ASP A 126 -4.69 -24.24 19.37
C ASP A 126 -4.86 -22.89 20.10
N ASN A 127 -6.03 -22.27 19.96
CA ASN A 127 -6.30 -20.93 20.52
C ASN A 127 -5.31 -19.85 20.07
N ALA A 128 -4.72 -19.98 18.88
CA ALA A 128 -3.82 -18.96 18.34
C ALA A 128 -4.55 -17.60 18.27
N PRO A 129 -3.92 -16.52 18.77
CA PRO A 129 -4.55 -15.21 18.80
C PRO A 129 -4.73 -14.65 17.40
N MET A 130 -5.90 -14.07 17.15
CA MET A 130 -6.27 -13.38 15.91
C MET A 130 -6.79 -11.97 16.25
N PRO A 131 -5.92 -11.02 16.60
CA PRO A 131 -6.35 -9.67 16.98
C PRO A 131 -7.03 -8.95 15.81
N PHE A 132 -8.09 -8.19 16.10
CA PHE A 132 -8.88 -7.44 15.12
C PHE A 132 -9.43 -8.32 13.98
N MET A 133 -9.91 -9.51 14.34
CA MET A 133 -10.46 -10.48 13.41
C MET A 133 -11.74 -9.96 12.74
N GLN A 134 -11.81 -10.13 11.41
CA GLN A 134 -12.99 -9.90 10.58
C GLN A 134 -13.24 -11.14 9.74
N ARG A 135 -14.28 -11.92 10.08
CA ARG A 135 -14.57 -13.22 9.48
C ARG A 135 -15.19 -13.04 8.10
N LEU A 136 -14.66 -13.77 7.11
CA LEU A 136 -15.14 -13.78 5.73
C LEU A 136 -15.97 -15.02 5.42
N THR A 137 -15.64 -16.14 6.07
CA THR A 137 -16.31 -17.42 5.86
C THR A 137 -16.58 -18.14 7.18
N TRP A 138 -17.60 -18.99 7.19
CA TRP A 138 -17.95 -19.80 8.37
C TRP A 138 -16.93 -20.92 8.65
N ASP A 139 -16.21 -21.38 7.65
CA ASP A 139 -15.15 -22.39 7.78
C ASP A 139 -13.81 -21.82 8.31
N GLY A 140 -13.70 -20.49 8.46
CA GLY A 140 -12.66 -19.87 9.27
C GLY A 140 -11.71 -18.90 8.58
N VAL A 141 -11.94 -18.54 7.32
CA VAL A 141 -11.14 -17.51 6.62
C VAL A 141 -11.51 -16.13 7.17
N ALA A 142 -10.49 -15.34 7.50
CA ALA A 142 -10.67 -14.01 8.10
C ALA A 142 -9.51 -13.07 7.73
N LEU A 143 -9.77 -11.77 7.83
CA LEU A 143 -8.74 -10.75 7.96
C LEU A 143 -8.37 -10.62 9.44
N HIS A 144 -7.10 -10.60 9.81
CA HIS A 144 -6.68 -10.34 11.19
C HIS A 144 -5.21 -9.91 11.29
N ALA A 145 -4.80 -9.36 12.42
CA ALA A 145 -3.40 -9.04 12.68
C ALA A 145 -2.55 -10.32 12.78
N GLY A 146 -1.34 -10.32 12.21
CA GLY A 146 -0.42 -11.45 12.30
C GLY A 146 0.98 -11.16 11.74
N HIS A 147 1.86 -12.16 11.77
CA HIS A 147 3.21 -12.07 11.22
C HIS A 147 3.19 -11.97 9.68
N ILE A 148 3.98 -11.03 9.12
CA ILE A 148 4.03 -10.71 7.68
C ILE A 148 5.46 -10.96 7.16
N PRO A 149 5.80 -12.20 6.74
CA PRO A 149 7.15 -12.52 6.31
C PRO A 149 7.46 -12.09 4.87
N GLY A 150 6.47 -11.56 4.13
CA GLY A 150 6.60 -11.14 2.73
C GLY A 150 6.24 -12.21 1.70
N TYR A 151 5.67 -13.33 2.15
CA TYR A 151 5.16 -14.41 1.30
C TYR A 151 3.94 -15.07 1.98
N PRO A 152 3.14 -15.88 1.24
CA PRO A 152 2.02 -16.62 1.82
C PRO A 152 2.48 -17.61 2.89
N ALA A 153 1.98 -17.45 4.12
CA ALA A 153 2.43 -18.22 5.28
C ALA A 153 1.31 -18.54 6.30
N SER A 154 0.06 -18.22 5.98
CA SER A 154 -1.09 -18.48 6.85
C SER A 154 -1.74 -19.84 6.55
N HIS A 155 -2.77 -20.19 7.33
CA HIS A 155 -3.64 -21.34 7.06
C HIS A 155 -4.96 -20.94 6.38
N GLY A 156 -4.90 -19.96 5.47
CA GLY A 156 -6.04 -19.49 4.67
C GLY A 156 -6.48 -18.07 5.02
N CYS A 157 -6.24 -17.59 6.25
CA CYS A 157 -6.52 -16.22 6.63
C CYS A 157 -5.62 -15.20 5.91
N VAL A 158 -6.07 -13.95 5.81
CA VAL A 158 -5.25 -12.84 5.34
C VAL A 158 -4.70 -12.11 6.56
N ARG A 159 -3.39 -12.27 6.78
CA ARG A 159 -2.70 -11.59 7.88
C ARG A 159 -2.35 -10.16 7.48
N LEU A 160 -2.53 -9.25 8.44
CA LEU A 160 -2.29 -7.81 8.32
C LEU A 160 -1.28 -7.34 9.39
N PRO A 161 -0.53 -6.25 9.13
CA PRO A 161 0.19 -5.54 10.20
C PRO A 161 -0.78 -5.10 11.30
N LEU A 162 -0.33 -5.16 12.57
CA LEU A 162 -1.20 -4.92 13.73
C LEU A 162 -1.90 -3.56 13.71
N ALA A 163 -1.14 -2.48 13.52
CA ALA A 163 -1.67 -1.12 13.49
C ALA A 163 -2.64 -0.91 12.30
N PHE A 164 -2.33 -1.50 11.14
CA PHE A 164 -3.24 -1.48 9.99
C PHE A 164 -4.54 -2.24 10.29
N ALA A 165 -4.45 -3.44 10.87
CA ALA A 165 -5.62 -4.25 11.23
C ALA A 165 -6.53 -3.51 12.23
N GLN A 166 -5.96 -2.83 13.22
CA GLN A 166 -6.69 -2.02 14.18
C GLN A 166 -7.46 -0.89 13.49
N GLN A 167 -6.81 -0.14 12.60
CA GLN A 167 -7.44 0.95 11.88
C GLN A 167 -8.51 0.44 10.90
N LEU A 168 -8.21 -0.61 10.13
CA LEU A 168 -9.17 -1.25 9.24
C LEU A 168 -10.41 -1.71 10.02
N PHE A 169 -10.22 -2.34 11.17
CA PHE A 169 -11.29 -2.77 12.04
C PHE A 169 -12.12 -1.58 12.56
N SER A 170 -11.55 -0.40 12.74
CA SER A 170 -12.32 0.77 13.19
C SER A 170 -13.24 1.35 12.11
N ILE A 171 -12.92 1.14 10.83
CA ILE A 171 -13.63 1.75 9.69
C ILE A 171 -14.57 0.81 8.95
N THR A 172 -14.52 -0.49 9.22
CA THR A 172 -15.40 -1.50 8.62
C THR A 172 -16.58 -1.83 9.52
N GLU A 173 -17.59 -2.47 8.96
CA GLU A 173 -18.75 -3.00 9.69
C GLU A 173 -19.09 -4.41 9.19
N LYS A 174 -19.95 -5.10 9.94
CA LYS A 174 -20.54 -6.36 9.45
C LYS A 174 -21.32 -6.09 8.15
N GLY A 175 -21.23 -7.00 7.19
CA GLY A 175 -21.77 -6.82 5.84
C GLY A 175 -20.88 -6.00 4.90
N GLY A 176 -19.77 -5.42 5.40
CA GLY A 176 -18.76 -4.79 4.56
C GLY A 176 -18.14 -5.77 3.56
N ARG A 177 -17.72 -5.26 2.40
CA ARG A 177 -17.35 -6.09 1.24
C ARG A 177 -15.84 -6.27 1.12
N VAL A 178 -15.44 -7.51 0.91
CA VAL A 178 -14.04 -7.92 0.71
C VAL A 178 -13.94 -8.76 -0.55
N ILE A 179 -13.18 -8.27 -1.52
CA ILE A 179 -12.84 -8.99 -2.73
C ILE A 179 -11.47 -9.61 -2.50
N VAL A 180 -11.38 -10.93 -2.58
CA VAL A 180 -10.11 -11.65 -2.64
C VAL A 180 -9.90 -12.07 -4.08
N ALA A 181 -8.84 -11.55 -4.68
CA ALA A 181 -8.60 -11.59 -6.11
C ALA A 181 -7.33 -12.38 -6.43
N ASP A 182 -7.44 -13.23 -7.46
CA ASP A 182 -6.35 -13.86 -8.18
C ASP A 182 -6.70 -13.94 -9.69
N GLU A 183 -5.82 -14.55 -10.47
CA GLU A 183 -5.97 -14.67 -11.91
C GLU A 183 -7.19 -15.51 -12.34
N THR A 184 -7.85 -16.22 -11.42
CA THR A 184 -9.01 -17.07 -11.72
C THR A 184 -10.32 -16.31 -11.67
N ASN A 185 -10.39 -15.18 -10.95
CA ASN A 185 -11.65 -14.47 -10.70
C ASN A 185 -11.62 -12.96 -10.95
N ALA A 186 -10.47 -12.40 -11.32
CA ALA A 186 -10.31 -10.96 -11.43
C ALA A 186 -9.34 -10.55 -12.56
N SER A 187 -9.57 -9.39 -13.17
CA SER A 187 -8.68 -8.81 -14.16
C SER A 187 -7.46 -8.15 -13.53
N GLU A 188 -6.46 -7.85 -14.37
CA GLU A 188 -5.24 -7.12 -13.99
C GLU A 188 -5.55 -5.82 -13.22
N ALA A 189 -6.65 -5.13 -13.57
CA ALA A 189 -7.05 -3.87 -12.91
C ALA A 189 -7.46 -4.06 -11.44
N VAL A 190 -7.94 -5.25 -11.08
CA VAL A 190 -8.29 -5.62 -9.70
C VAL A 190 -7.08 -6.23 -8.98
N LEU A 191 -6.24 -6.98 -9.68
CA LEU A 191 -5.02 -7.58 -9.14
C LEU A 191 -3.97 -6.52 -8.76
N TYR A 192 -3.88 -5.43 -9.54
CA TYR A 192 -2.92 -4.34 -9.31
C TYR A 192 -3.64 -2.99 -9.34
N PRO A 193 -4.50 -2.71 -8.35
CA PRO A 193 -5.40 -1.58 -8.45
C PRO A 193 -4.71 -0.27 -8.10
N GLY A 194 -5.10 0.80 -8.79
CA GLY A 194 -4.59 2.15 -8.58
C GLY A 194 -5.29 2.92 -7.45
N VAL A 195 -5.24 4.25 -7.54
CA VAL A 195 -5.90 5.18 -6.60
C VAL A 195 -7.43 5.10 -6.60
N ARG A 196 -8.05 4.63 -7.69
CA ARG A 196 -9.51 4.50 -7.80
C ARG A 196 -9.97 3.08 -7.58
N VAL A 197 -11.15 2.91 -6.98
CA VAL A 197 -11.69 1.57 -6.71
C VAL A 197 -11.96 0.83 -8.02
N PRO A 198 -11.44 -0.39 -8.23
CA PRO A 198 -11.55 -1.08 -9.52
C PRO A 198 -12.89 -1.81 -9.68
N VAL A 199 -13.69 -1.92 -8.61
CA VAL A 199 -14.94 -2.69 -8.56
C VAL A 199 -16.08 -1.85 -7.99
N ASP A 200 -17.30 -2.20 -8.35
CA ASP A 200 -18.50 -1.68 -7.70
C ASP A 200 -18.59 -2.24 -6.25
N PRO A 201 -18.79 -1.38 -5.24
CA PRO A 201 -18.77 -1.80 -3.83
C PRO A 201 -19.87 -2.80 -3.46
N TRP A 202 -20.96 -2.91 -4.22
CA TRP A 202 -22.11 -3.73 -3.85
C TRP A 202 -22.16 -5.05 -4.60
N THR A 203 -21.89 -4.99 -5.90
CA THR A 203 -21.93 -6.12 -6.82
C THR A 203 -20.57 -6.76 -7.04
N GLY A 204 -19.48 -6.06 -6.67
CA GLY A 204 -18.08 -6.41 -6.93
C GLY A 204 -17.73 -6.60 -8.40
N LEU A 205 -18.59 -6.16 -9.31
CA LEU A 205 -18.32 -6.12 -10.74
C LEU A 205 -17.25 -5.08 -11.05
N GLU A 206 -16.35 -5.38 -11.97
CA GLU A 206 -15.27 -4.47 -12.35
C GLU A 206 -15.80 -3.21 -13.02
N ARG A 207 -15.25 -2.04 -12.64
CA ARG A 207 -15.61 -0.75 -13.22
C ARG A 207 -14.76 -0.49 -14.45
N GLY A 208 -15.40 -0.21 -15.57
CA GLY A 208 -14.68 0.21 -16.78
C GLY A 208 -14.10 -0.93 -17.61
N ALA A 209 -14.58 -2.18 -17.45
CA ALA A 209 -14.60 -3.13 -18.56
C ALA A 209 -15.56 -2.62 -19.66
N SER A 210 -15.18 -1.52 -20.31
CA SER A 210 -15.81 -1.04 -21.54
C SER A 210 -15.31 -1.90 -22.70
N GLY A 211 -15.74 -3.16 -22.70
CA GLY A 211 -16.26 -3.73 -23.93
C GLY A 211 -17.76 -3.48 -23.87
N ALA A 212 -18.32 -2.81 -24.88
CA ALA A 212 -19.75 -2.87 -25.10
C ALA A 212 -20.24 -4.33 -25.01
N PRO A 213 -21.48 -4.60 -24.59
CA PRO A 213 -21.99 -5.97 -24.58
C PRO A 213 -21.78 -6.57 -25.98
N VAL A 214 -20.98 -7.64 -26.08
CA VAL A 214 -21.04 -8.51 -27.24
C VAL A 214 -22.41 -9.14 -27.17
N MET A 215 -23.35 -8.52 -27.86
CA MET A 215 -24.66 -9.07 -28.16
C MET A 215 -24.41 -10.38 -28.90
N VAL A 216 -24.48 -11.49 -28.18
CA VAL A 216 -24.89 -12.74 -28.79
C VAL A 216 -26.38 -12.57 -29.00
N GLU A 217 -26.75 -12.19 -30.21
CA GLU A 217 -28.13 -12.21 -30.66
C GLU A 217 -28.61 -13.66 -30.64
N THR A 218 -29.30 -14.03 -29.57
CA THR A 218 -30.34 -15.05 -29.64
C THR A 218 -31.62 -14.41 -29.15
N ALA A 219 -32.53 -14.26 -30.11
CA ALA A 219 -33.88 -13.76 -29.92
C ALA A 219 -34.60 -14.47 -28.76
N ASP A 220 -35.33 -13.68 -27.98
CA ASP A 220 -36.77 -13.81 -27.69
C ASP A 220 -37.11 -13.44 -26.23
N ALA A 221 -38.34 -12.93 -26.06
CA ALA A 221 -39.06 -12.61 -24.83
C ALA A 221 -38.83 -11.23 -24.18
N THR A 222 -39.68 -10.30 -24.65
CA THR A 222 -40.30 -9.16 -23.95
C THR A 222 -40.39 -9.25 -22.42
N MET A 223 -39.89 -8.23 -21.70
CA MET A 223 -40.40 -7.88 -20.37
C MET A 223 -40.16 -6.38 -20.06
N THR A 224 -41.25 -5.66 -19.82
CA THR A 224 -41.35 -4.23 -19.49
C THR A 224 -40.85 -3.93 -18.06
N PRO A 225 -40.20 -2.78 -17.77
CA PRO A 225 -39.84 -2.40 -16.40
C PRO A 225 -40.94 -1.56 -15.70
N ALA A 226 -41.04 -1.72 -14.37
CA ALA A 226 -41.89 -0.95 -13.45
C ALA A 226 -41.04 -0.35 -12.30
N PRO A 227 -41.51 0.67 -11.57
CA PRO A 227 -40.72 1.88 -11.31
C PRO A 227 -40.02 1.98 -9.94
N THR A 228 -39.07 2.92 -9.91
CA THR A 228 -38.33 3.53 -8.79
C THR A 228 -39.20 3.96 -7.60
N VAL A 229 -38.72 3.70 -6.37
CA VAL A 229 -39.18 4.38 -5.15
C VAL A 229 -37.98 4.90 -4.35
N ALA A 230 -38.08 6.17 -3.95
CA ALA A 230 -37.12 6.95 -3.19
C ALA A 230 -37.36 6.86 -1.67
N GLY A 231 -36.33 7.17 -0.88
CA GLY A 231 -36.38 7.49 0.55
C GLY A 231 -35.21 6.87 1.31
N THR A 232 -34.61 7.44 2.35
CA THR A 232 -34.65 8.74 3.04
C THR A 232 -33.36 8.78 3.86
N SER A 233 -32.72 9.93 3.89
CA SER A 233 -31.43 10.21 4.54
C SER A 233 -31.50 10.17 6.07
N ILE A 234 -30.46 9.63 6.71
CA ILE A 234 -30.17 9.87 8.13
C ILE A 234 -28.69 10.25 8.25
N ASP A 235 -28.49 11.45 8.77
CA ASP A 235 -27.22 12.12 8.99
C ASP A 235 -26.58 11.59 10.28
N THR A 236 -25.32 11.14 10.21
CA THR A 236 -24.47 10.99 11.41
C THR A 236 -23.02 11.21 11.01
N ALA A 237 -22.46 12.30 11.51
CA ALA A 237 -21.08 12.73 11.26
C ALA A 237 -20.05 11.69 11.74
N PRO A 238 -19.00 11.39 10.96
CA PRO A 238 -17.93 10.49 11.37
C PRO A 238 -16.84 11.19 12.21
N PRO A 239 -16.14 10.46 13.09
CA PRO A 239 -15.07 10.99 13.93
C PRO A 239 -13.77 11.29 13.15
N SER A 240 -13.02 12.27 13.65
CA SER A 240 -11.78 12.79 13.07
C SER A 240 -10.67 11.74 12.98
N ALA A 241 -10.06 11.62 11.80
CA ALA A 241 -8.92 10.74 11.54
C ALA A 241 -7.56 11.42 11.85
N PRO A 242 -6.52 10.66 12.26
CA PRO A 242 -5.17 11.17 12.50
C PRO A 242 -4.27 11.18 11.25
N ALA A 243 -3.13 11.85 11.36
CA ALA A 243 -2.21 12.22 10.29
C ALA A 243 -1.39 11.07 9.66
N VAL A 244 -0.98 11.30 8.41
CA VAL A 244 -0.14 10.45 7.55
C VAL A 244 1.09 9.92 8.28
N THR A 245 1.16 8.59 8.45
CA THR A 245 2.35 7.91 8.99
C THR A 245 2.61 6.65 8.18
N VAL A 246 3.79 6.57 7.56
CA VAL A 246 4.34 5.31 7.05
C VAL A 246 4.91 4.58 8.26
N GLU A 247 4.10 3.71 8.86
CA GLU A 247 4.46 3.03 10.10
C GLU A 247 5.09 1.67 9.80
N THR A 248 6.25 1.41 10.40
CA THR A 248 6.88 0.10 10.43
C THR A 248 6.34 -0.69 11.61
N ALA A 249 5.74 -1.85 11.35
CA ALA A 249 5.31 -2.75 12.43
C ALA A 249 6.50 -3.13 13.33
N PRO A 250 6.36 -3.11 14.67
CA PRO A 250 7.36 -3.69 15.55
C PRO A 250 7.48 -5.19 15.27
N THR A 251 8.71 -5.70 15.32
CA THR A 251 8.98 -7.13 15.22
C THR A 251 8.34 -7.82 16.42
N LEU A 252 7.19 -8.47 16.21
CA LEU A 252 6.69 -9.45 17.18
C LEU A 252 7.65 -10.65 17.13
N ALA A 253 8.65 -10.60 18.01
CA ALA A 253 9.50 -11.74 18.29
C ALA A 253 8.67 -12.81 18.99
N GLY A 254 8.43 -13.91 18.28
CA GLY A 254 7.83 -15.13 18.81
C GLY A 254 6.31 -15.14 18.82
N TYR A 255 5.71 -15.54 17.70
CA TYR A 255 4.45 -16.30 17.61
C TYR A 255 4.48 -17.18 16.36
#